data_AF-M0N4Z2-F1
#
_entry.id   AF-M0N4Z2-F1
#
_cell.length_a   1.000
_cell.length_b   1.000
_cell.length_c   1.000
_cell.angle_alpha   90.00
_cell.angle_beta   90.00
_cell.angle_gamma   90.00
#
_symmetry.space_group_name_H-M   'P 1'
#
loop_
_entity.id
_entity.type
_entity.pdbx_description
1 polymer ?
#
loop_
_entity_poly.entity_id
_entity_poly.type
_entity_poly.pdbx_seq_one_letter_code
_entity_poly.pdbx_strand_id
1 'polypeptide(L)'
;MTSRVMNSELLAGDVADQLVTATRTATGDRLRSVTYFTRTDYDQLYLRGDLERDADVMSFIGHEWHDFKNTRNAYRSSELGGYRHTIRVFENGDLLRITTDRNGVFVTTDGLTMSDFEAVASAVLSILDDR
;
A
#
# COMPACT_ATOMS: atom_id res chain seq x y z
N MET A 1 -11.56 -19.03 8.05
CA MET A 1 -10.42 -18.22 8.53
C MET A 1 -10.84 -16.76 8.50
N THR A 2 -10.86 -16.09 9.65
CA THR A 2 -11.38 -14.73 9.79
C THR A 2 -10.23 -13.75 9.57
N SER A 3 -10.31 -12.91 8.54
CA SER A 3 -9.35 -11.82 8.36
C SER A 3 -9.51 -10.78 9.47
N ARG A 4 -8.42 -10.08 9.80
CA ARG A 4 -8.40 -9.14 10.93
C ARG A 4 -8.19 -7.71 10.42
N VAL A 5 -9.19 -6.86 10.67
CA VAL A 5 -9.03 -5.40 10.62
C VAL A 5 -8.42 -4.96 11.94
N MET A 6 -7.41 -4.10 11.87
CA MET A 6 -6.68 -3.61 13.04
C MET A 6 -6.99 -2.13 13.25
N ASN A 7 -7.01 -1.69 14.51
CA ASN A 7 -7.08 -0.26 14.81
C ASN A 7 -5.75 0.40 14.41
N SER A 8 -5.86 1.60 13.83
CA SER A 8 -4.73 2.44 13.48
C SER A 8 -4.51 3.50 14.56
N GLU A 9 -3.24 3.77 14.87
CA GLU A 9 -2.82 4.90 15.72
C GLU A 9 -2.45 6.12 14.89
N LEU A 10 -2.14 5.92 13.59
CA LEU A 10 -1.72 6.95 12.64
C LEU A 10 -2.86 7.48 11.74
N LEU A 11 -3.99 6.77 11.68
CA LEU A 11 -5.18 7.13 10.91
C LEU A 11 -6.42 7.20 11.81
N ALA A 12 -7.35 8.08 11.44
CA ALA A 12 -8.72 7.97 11.93
C ALA A 12 -9.34 6.65 11.45
N GLY A 13 -10.14 6.02 12.31
CA GLY A 13 -10.68 4.67 12.04
C GLY A 13 -11.52 4.59 10.76
N ASP A 14 -12.28 5.64 10.46
CA ASP A 14 -13.07 5.76 9.23
C ASP A 14 -12.20 5.76 7.96
N VAL A 15 -11.06 6.45 7.98
CA VAL A 15 -10.10 6.45 6.87
C VAL A 15 -9.42 5.08 6.74
N ALA A 16 -9.03 4.47 7.85
CA ALA A 16 -8.43 3.13 7.84
C ALA A 16 -9.40 2.10 7.22
N ASP A 17 -10.67 2.14 7.62
CA ASP A 17 -11.73 1.27 7.09
C ASP A 17 -11.99 1.54 5.60
N GLN A 18 -11.96 2.80 5.16
CA GLN A 18 -12.08 3.16 3.75
C GLN A 18 -10.95 2.57 2.91
N LEU A 19 -9.69 2.69 3.37
CA LEU A 19 -8.54 2.12 2.67
C LEU A 19 -8.65 0.60 2.53
N VAL A 20 -9.02 -0.09 3.61
CA VAL A 20 -9.20 -1.56 3.59
C VAL A 20 -10.34 -1.95 2.65
N THR A 21 -11.49 -1.26 2.75
CA THR A 21 -12.66 -1.50 1.90
C THR A 21 -12.36 -1.27 0.42
N ALA A 22 -11.72 -0.15 0.08
CA ALA A 22 -11.38 0.18 -1.30
C ALA A 22 -10.42 -0.86 -1.90
N THR A 23 -9.39 -1.23 -1.14
CA THR A 23 -8.42 -2.23 -1.58
C THR A 23 -9.08 -3.59 -1.77
N ARG A 24 -9.93 -4.02 -0.83
CA ARG A 24 -10.64 -5.30 -0.90
C ARG A 24 -11.66 -5.33 -2.03
N THR A 25 -12.29 -4.22 -2.35
CA THR A 25 -13.24 -4.12 -3.48
C THR A 25 -12.54 -4.41 -4.81
N ALA A 26 -11.32 -3.90 -5.00
CA ALA A 26 -10.55 -4.10 -6.22
C ALA A 26 -9.83 -5.46 -6.29
N THR A 27 -9.43 -6.03 -5.15
CA THR A 27 -8.57 -7.24 -5.11
C THR A 27 -9.32 -8.51 -4.69
N GLY A 28 -10.48 -8.38 -4.07
CA GLY A 28 -11.27 -9.48 -3.53
C GLY A 28 -10.51 -10.29 -2.48
N ASP A 29 -10.64 -11.62 -2.55
CA ASP A 29 -10.00 -12.54 -1.61
C ASP A 29 -8.48 -12.70 -1.81
N ARG A 30 -7.96 -12.14 -2.91
CA ARG A 30 -6.51 -12.12 -3.18
C ARG A 30 -5.76 -11.13 -2.28
N LEU A 31 -6.47 -10.25 -1.57
CA LEU A 31 -5.87 -9.29 -0.64
C LEU A 31 -5.18 -10.00 0.51
N ARG A 32 -3.88 -9.77 0.65
CA ARG A 32 -3.07 -10.32 1.73
C ARG A 32 -2.88 -9.34 2.87
N SER A 33 -2.46 -8.11 2.58
CA SER A 33 -2.27 -7.08 3.60
C SER A 33 -2.53 -5.67 3.07
N VAL A 34 -2.89 -4.78 3.99
CA VAL A 34 -2.90 -3.32 3.78
C VAL A 34 -2.13 -2.68 4.92
N THR A 35 -1.09 -1.93 4.58
CA THR A 35 -0.24 -1.24 5.56
C THR A 35 -0.15 0.24 5.20
N TYR A 36 -0.67 1.09 6.07
CA TYR A 36 -0.46 2.53 5.98
C TYR A 36 0.92 2.88 6.53
N PHE A 37 1.58 3.86 5.94
CA PHE A 37 2.83 4.36 6.47
C PHE A 37 2.99 5.87 6.29
N THR A 38 3.76 6.45 7.20
CA THR A 38 4.25 7.82 7.18
C THR A 38 5.77 7.81 7.01
N ARG A 39 6.40 8.95 7.29
CA ARG A 39 7.86 9.09 7.23
C ARG A 39 8.59 8.35 8.35
N THR A 40 7.92 8.15 9.46
CA THR A 40 8.55 7.74 10.73
C THR A 40 7.89 6.53 11.34
N ASP A 41 6.72 6.14 10.83
CA ASP A 41 5.88 5.12 11.46
C ASP A 41 4.94 4.48 10.44
N TYR A 42 4.35 3.34 10.80
CA TYR A 42 3.41 2.60 9.95
C TYR A 42 2.39 1.81 10.78
N ASP A 43 1.22 1.57 10.20
CA ASP A 43 0.16 0.76 10.77
C ASP A 43 -0.29 -0.31 9.78
N GLN A 44 -0.27 -1.56 10.19
CA GLN A 44 -0.93 -2.63 9.43
C GLN A 44 -2.43 -2.57 9.71
N LEU A 45 -3.22 -2.17 8.71
CA LEU A 45 -4.67 -1.99 8.79
C LEU A 45 -5.43 -3.30 8.57
N TYR A 46 -4.86 -4.18 7.74
CA TYR A 46 -5.46 -5.46 7.38
C TYR A 46 -4.40 -6.53 7.21
N LEU A 47 -4.70 -7.73 7.70
CA LEU A 47 -3.97 -8.95 7.41
C LEU A 47 -4.94 -10.11 7.19
N ARG A 48 -4.75 -10.86 6.10
CA ARG A 48 -5.53 -12.07 5.83
C ARG A 48 -5.22 -13.14 6.87
N GLY A 49 -6.25 -13.86 7.33
CA GLY A 49 -6.17 -14.70 8.52
C GLY A 49 -5.32 -15.98 8.40
N ASP A 50 -4.88 -16.33 7.20
CA ASP A 50 -3.93 -17.41 6.89
C ASP A 50 -2.47 -16.95 6.93
N LEU A 51 -2.21 -15.66 7.05
CA LEU A 51 -0.88 -15.07 7.05
C LEU A 51 -0.46 -14.68 8.47
N GLU A 52 0.80 -14.96 8.79
CA GLU A 52 1.44 -14.42 9.98
C GLU A 52 1.88 -12.98 9.74
N ARG A 53 2.00 -12.20 10.82
CA ARG A 53 2.50 -10.83 10.75
C ARG A 53 3.95 -10.88 10.28
N ASP A 54 4.15 -10.65 8.99
CA ASP A 54 5.41 -10.93 8.35
C ASP A 54 6.49 -9.93 8.80
N ALA A 55 7.58 -10.45 9.37
CA ALA A 55 8.73 -9.66 9.82
C ALA A 55 9.44 -8.98 8.64
N ASP A 56 9.23 -9.46 7.41
CA ASP A 56 9.85 -8.89 6.21
C ASP A 56 9.20 -7.57 5.76
N VAL A 57 7.89 -7.37 5.99
CA VAL A 57 7.21 -6.10 5.67
C VAL A 57 7.82 -4.94 6.46
N MET A 58 8.25 -5.21 7.71
CA MET A 58 8.94 -4.26 8.58
C MET A 58 10.28 -3.79 8.02
N SER A 59 11.11 -4.73 7.60
CA SER A 59 12.43 -4.44 7.03
C SER A 59 12.30 -3.74 5.68
N PHE A 60 11.26 -4.10 4.91
CA PHE A 60 10.99 -3.52 3.60
C PHE A 60 10.53 -2.07 3.70
N ILE A 61 9.58 -1.74 4.59
CA ILE A 61 9.08 -0.37 4.78
C ILE A 61 10.22 0.59 5.17
N GLY A 62 11.10 0.16 6.08
CA GLY A 62 12.24 0.95 6.53
C GLY A 62 13.26 1.27 5.42
N HIS A 63 13.64 0.27 4.62
CA HIS A 63 14.59 0.45 3.51
C HIS A 63 13.97 1.23 2.33
N GLU A 64 12.73 0.93 1.97
CA GLU A 64 12.05 1.51 0.80
C GLU A 64 11.77 3.00 0.92
N TRP A 65 11.50 3.47 2.14
CA TRP A 65 11.18 4.88 2.34
C TRP A 65 12.38 5.80 2.06
N HIS A 66 13.60 5.34 2.41
CA HIS A 66 14.82 6.07 2.12
C HIS A 66 15.08 6.18 0.61
N ASP A 67 14.91 5.06 -0.11
CA ASP A 67 15.11 5.02 -1.56
C ASP A 67 14.07 5.84 -2.32
N PHE A 68 12.82 5.90 -1.87
CA PHE A 68 11.75 6.63 -2.55
C PHE A 68 12.04 8.12 -2.75
N LYS A 69 12.57 8.82 -1.74
CA LYS A 69 12.90 10.25 -1.90
C LYS A 69 13.93 10.48 -3.00
N ASN A 70 14.93 9.60 -3.07
CA ASN A 70 15.96 9.67 -4.10
C ASN A 70 15.34 9.37 -5.48
N THR A 71 14.51 8.34 -5.57
CA THR A 71 13.80 7.95 -6.80
C THR A 71 12.85 9.04 -7.31
N ARG A 72 11.99 9.61 -6.47
CA ARG A 72 11.03 10.65 -6.89
C ARG A 72 11.74 11.93 -7.35
N ASN A 73 12.83 12.31 -6.68
CA ASN A 73 13.65 13.44 -7.11
C ASN A 73 14.34 13.17 -8.44
N ALA A 74 14.84 11.95 -8.66
CA ALA A 74 15.46 11.56 -9.93
C ALA A 74 14.48 11.62 -11.11
N TYR A 75 13.20 11.31 -10.89
CA TYR A 75 12.18 11.33 -11.95
C TYR A 75 11.44 12.66 -12.13
N ARG A 76 11.74 13.71 -11.35
CA ARG A 76 11.00 14.99 -11.38
C ARG A 76 10.98 15.66 -12.76
N SER A 77 12.00 15.43 -13.58
CA SER A 77 12.13 15.97 -14.95
C SER A 77 12.00 14.90 -16.03
N SER A 78 11.40 13.76 -15.71
CA SER A 78 11.19 12.69 -16.68
C SER A 78 10.14 13.08 -17.72
N GLU A 79 10.36 12.70 -18.98
CA GLU A 79 9.36 12.79 -20.06
C GLU A 79 8.13 11.91 -19.79
N LEU A 80 8.24 10.95 -18.85
CA LEU A 80 7.14 10.10 -18.39
C LEU A 80 6.21 10.81 -17.40
N GLY A 81 6.55 12.04 -16.99
CA GLY A 81 5.81 12.80 -16.00
C GLY A 81 6.15 12.41 -14.56
N GLY A 82 5.30 12.83 -13.63
CA GLY A 82 5.50 12.61 -12.19
C GLY A 82 5.37 11.13 -11.81
N TYR A 83 6.28 10.66 -10.96
CA TYR A 83 6.23 9.30 -10.43
C TYR A 83 5.01 9.09 -9.51
N ARG A 84 4.13 8.14 -9.88
CA ARG A 84 2.84 7.92 -9.20
C ARG A 84 2.85 6.74 -8.23
N HIS A 85 3.20 5.54 -8.72
CA HIS A 85 3.12 4.28 -7.97
C HIS A 85 4.06 3.23 -8.57
N THR A 86 4.27 2.13 -7.85
CA THR A 86 5.00 0.95 -8.37
C THR A 86 4.35 -0.34 -7.95
N ILE A 87 4.41 -1.33 -8.83
CA ILE A 87 4.18 -2.74 -8.56
C ILE A 87 5.51 -3.49 -8.56
N ARG A 88 5.70 -4.39 -7.60
CA ARG A 88 6.79 -5.37 -7.57
C ARG A 88 6.17 -6.75 -7.56
N VAL A 89 6.60 -7.58 -8.50
CA VAL A 89 6.10 -8.94 -8.68
C VAL A 89 7.09 -9.90 -8.04
N PHE A 90 6.59 -10.77 -7.17
CA PHE A 90 7.33 -11.86 -6.52
C PHE A 90 6.75 -13.20 -6.97
N GLU A 91 7.51 -14.28 -6.77
CA GLU A 91 7.05 -15.64 -7.08
C GLU A 91 5.70 -15.96 -6.43
N ASN A 92 5.50 -15.47 -5.20
CA ASN A 92 4.32 -15.73 -4.42
C ASN A 92 3.30 -14.61 -4.44
N GLY A 93 3.45 -13.54 -5.22
CA GLY A 93 2.45 -12.47 -5.28
C GLY A 93 3.02 -11.09 -5.54
N ASP A 94 2.22 -10.06 -5.32
CA ASP A 94 2.56 -8.69 -5.70
C ASP A 94 2.61 -7.75 -4.49
N LEU A 95 3.48 -6.75 -4.59
CA LEU A 95 3.54 -5.60 -3.68
C LEU A 95 3.30 -4.32 -4.46
N LEU A 96 2.27 -3.60 -4.04
CA LEU A 96 1.90 -2.30 -4.57
C LEU A 96 2.33 -1.23 -3.59
N ARG A 97 3.05 -0.23 -4.09
CA ARG A 97 3.40 0.99 -3.36
C ARG A 97 2.67 2.18 -3.94
N ILE A 98 1.82 2.80 -3.13
CA ILE A 98 1.02 3.97 -3.49
C ILE A 98 1.32 5.08 -2.49
N THR A 99 1.78 6.24 -2.96
CA THR A 99 2.40 7.25 -2.10
C THR A 99 2.03 8.67 -2.48
N THR A 100 1.82 9.51 -1.48
CA THR A 100 1.79 10.97 -1.58
C THR A 100 3.15 11.55 -1.13
N ASP A 101 3.23 12.88 -0.94
CA ASP A 101 4.44 13.53 -0.42
C ASP A 101 4.72 13.24 1.08
N ARG A 102 3.70 12.79 1.82
CA ARG A 102 3.75 12.69 3.29
C ARG A 102 3.52 11.28 3.81
N ASN A 103 2.76 10.48 3.08
CA ASN A 103 2.33 9.16 3.52
C ASN A 103 2.12 8.23 2.32
N GLY A 104 1.79 6.97 2.60
CA GLY A 104 1.47 6.00 1.57
C GLY A 104 0.84 4.74 2.14
N VAL A 105 0.52 3.83 1.23
CA VAL A 105 -0.02 2.52 1.53
C VAL A 105 0.75 1.47 0.75
N PHE A 106 1.11 0.39 1.43
CA PHE A 106 1.52 -0.86 0.83
C PHE A 106 0.34 -1.82 0.79
N VAL A 107 0.11 -2.43 -0.37
CA VAL A 107 -0.89 -3.49 -0.56
C VAL A 107 -0.18 -4.73 -1.07
N THR A 108 -0.41 -5.88 -0.44
CA THR A 108 0.09 -7.16 -0.95
C THR A 108 -1.06 -8.06 -1.40
N THR A 109 -0.80 -8.89 -2.42
CA THR A 109 -1.80 -9.80 -3.00
C THR A 109 -1.19 -11.12 -3.48
N ASP A 110 -1.99 -12.19 -3.64
CA ASP A 110 -1.52 -13.44 -4.28
C ASP A 110 -1.17 -13.27 -5.78
N GLY A 111 -1.84 -12.33 -6.46
CA GLY A 111 -1.63 -12.03 -7.88
C GLY A 111 -2.64 -10.99 -8.38
N LEU A 112 -2.21 -10.07 -9.24
CA LEU A 112 -3.05 -9.00 -9.79
C LEU A 112 -2.91 -8.85 -11.30
N THR A 113 -3.99 -8.39 -11.94
CA THR A 113 -3.89 -7.83 -13.29
C THR A 113 -3.46 -6.37 -13.22
N MET A 114 -2.96 -5.84 -14.34
CA MET A 114 -2.63 -4.40 -14.43
C MET A 114 -3.87 -3.52 -14.17
N SER A 115 -5.06 -3.97 -14.59
CA SER A 115 -6.30 -3.24 -14.35
C SER A 115 -6.67 -3.19 -12.87
N ASP A 116 -6.50 -4.30 -12.15
CA ASP A 116 -6.75 -4.34 -10.69
C ASP A 116 -5.77 -3.41 -9.97
N PHE A 117 -4.50 -3.41 -10.41
CA PHE A 117 -3.47 -2.51 -9.90
C PHE A 117 -3.86 -1.03 -10.06
N GLU A 118 -4.27 -0.62 -11.25
CA GLU A 118 -4.66 0.77 -11.52
C GLU A 118 -5.89 1.18 -10.70
N ALA A 119 -6.86 0.26 -10.53
CA ALA A 119 -8.03 0.49 -9.71
C ALA A 119 -7.67 0.70 -8.23
N VAL A 120 -6.82 -0.16 -7.66
CA VAL A 120 -6.33 -0.01 -6.27
C VAL A 120 -5.59 1.31 -6.12
N ALA A 121 -4.65 1.61 -7.03
CA ALA A 121 -3.83 2.80 -6.95
C ALA A 121 -4.67 4.08 -7.02
N SER A 122 -5.65 4.12 -7.92
CA SER A 122 -6.56 5.26 -8.06
C SER A 122 -7.42 5.46 -6.81
N ALA A 123 -8.03 4.39 -6.30
CA ALA A 123 -8.90 4.47 -5.13
C ALA A 123 -8.14 4.89 -3.87
N VAL A 124 -6.97 4.31 -3.64
CA VAL A 124 -6.11 4.66 -2.50
C VAL A 124 -5.64 6.09 -2.59
N LEU A 125 -5.21 6.57 -3.77
CA LEU A 125 -4.77 7.96 -3.93
C LEU A 125 -5.89 8.94 -3.62
N SER A 126 -7.11 8.70 -4.11
CA SER A 126 -8.27 9.56 -3.80
C SER A 126 -8.48 9.68 -2.29
N ILE A 127 -8.44 8.56 -1.56
CA ILE A 127 -8.61 8.56 -0.09
C ILE A 127 -7.45 9.27 0.63
N LEU A 128 -6.22 9.18 0.11
CA LEU A 128 -5.07 9.84 0.72
C LEU A 128 -5.03 11.35 0.44
N ASP A 129 -5.52 11.80 -0.72
CA ASP A 129 -5.54 13.21 -1.13
C ASP A 129 -6.75 13.98 -0.57
N ASP A 130 -7.87 13.31 -0.28
CA ASP A 130 -9.07 13.91 0.32
C ASP A 130 -8.92 14.18 1.85
N ARG A 131 -7.70 14.09 2.39
CA ARG A 131 -7.35 14.27 3.80
C ARG A 131 -6.54 15.52 4.08
#